data_AF-E0QNP1-F1
#
_entry.id   AF-E0QNP1-F1
#
_cell.length_a   1.000
_cell.length_b   1.000
_cell.length_c   1.000
_cell.angle_alpha   90.00
_cell.angle_beta   90.00
_cell.angle_gamma   90.00
#
_symmetry.space_group_name_H-M   'P 1'
#
loop_
_entity.id
_entity.type
_entity.pdbx_description
1 polymer ?
#
loop_
_entity_poly.entity_id
_entity_poly.type
_entity_poly.pdbx_seq_one_letter_code
_entity_poly.pdbx_strand_id
1 'polypeptide(L)'
;MVERAFRLQGLLNLRHLQEEQAKGNLATANADLNQADQKLKAARSRLGNMTATSGSNLAVAAAMRNAARMQIQEGIARKEYAEAVVEQRQQEWKGAKRLAATLEKLENRHNEAVLADDLHKEQIVLDEIASQRGSAPNATDGAKTKLRHEEIETVRGHQ
;
A
#
# COMPACT_ATOMS: atom_id res chain seq x y z
N MET A 1 -11.76 -13.94 -21.35
CA MET A 1 -10.73 -14.28 -20.36
C MET A 1 -11.38 -14.24 -18.99
N VAL A 2 -11.35 -15.34 -18.23
CA VAL A 2 -11.78 -15.34 -16.84
C VAL A 2 -10.63 -14.75 -16.03
N GLU A 3 -10.84 -13.59 -15.43
CA GLU A 3 -9.87 -12.95 -14.55
C GLU A 3 -9.56 -13.89 -13.37
N ARG A 4 -8.32 -14.36 -13.27
CA ARG A 4 -7.90 -15.22 -12.15
C ARG A 4 -7.72 -14.33 -10.92
N ALA A 5 -8.76 -14.28 -10.10
CA ALA A 5 -8.79 -13.44 -8.90
C ALA A 5 -7.79 -13.89 -7.83
N PHE A 6 -7.18 -12.92 -7.15
CA PHE A 6 -6.31 -13.16 -6.01
C PHE A 6 -7.11 -13.74 -4.83
N ARG A 7 -6.74 -14.96 -4.39
CA ARG A 7 -7.50 -15.69 -3.34
C ARG A 7 -7.60 -14.96 -2.01
N LEU A 8 -6.70 -14.02 -1.72
CA LEU A 8 -6.68 -13.26 -0.49
C LEU A 8 -7.23 -11.82 -0.65
N GLN A 9 -7.97 -11.53 -1.73
CA GLN A 9 -8.52 -10.18 -1.96
C GLN A 9 -9.37 -9.67 -0.80
N GLY A 10 -10.25 -10.53 -0.26
CA GLY A 10 -11.11 -10.17 0.87
C GLY A 10 -10.32 -9.82 2.13
N LEU A 11 -9.21 -10.54 2.36
CA LEU A 11 -8.31 -10.26 3.48
C LEU A 11 -7.53 -8.96 3.26
N LEU A 12 -7.07 -8.68 2.04
CA LEU A 12 -6.40 -7.43 1.68
C LEU A 12 -7.33 -6.23 1.91
N ASN A 13 -8.58 -6.31 1.45
CA ASN A 13 -9.59 -5.28 1.68
C ASN A 13 -9.82 -5.02 3.18
N LEU A 14 -9.91 -6.09 3.99
CA LEU A 14 -10.02 -5.97 5.44
C LEU A 14 -8.78 -5.29 6.05
N ARG A 15 -7.57 -5.62 5.59
CA ARG A 15 -6.33 -5.00 6.10
C ARG A 15 -6.26 -3.51 5.75
N HIS A 16 -6.68 -3.12 4.55
CA HIS A 16 -6.78 -1.69 4.21
C HIS A 16 -7.78 -0.95 5.10
N LEU A 17 -8.95 -1.55 5.35
CA LEU A 17 -9.94 -0.95 6.26
C LEU A 17 -9.37 -0.79 7.69
N GLN A 18 -8.63 -1.79 8.18
CA GLN A 18 -7.96 -1.73 9.47
C GLN A 18 -6.85 -0.66 9.50
N GLU A 19 -6.10 -0.50 8.41
CA GLU A 19 -5.09 0.58 8.30
C GLU A 19 -5.76 1.96 8.35
N GLU A 20 -6.82 2.19 7.57
CA GLU A 20 -7.52 3.47 7.56
C GLU A 20 -8.20 3.75 8.91
N GLN A 21 -8.73 2.73 9.59
CA GLN A 21 -9.23 2.86 10.96
C GLN A 21 -8.11 3.27 11.93
N ALA A 22 -6.94 2.62 11.88
CA ALA A 22 -5.82 2.94 12.76
C ALA A 22 -5.27 4.35 12.49
N LYS A 23 -5.25 4.77 11.22
CA LYS A 23 -4.90 6.14 10.80
C LYS A 23 -5.91 7.17 11.31
N GLY A 24 -7.21 6.86 11.27
CA GLY A 24 -8.26 7.68 11.87
C GLY A 24 -8.06 7.86 13.38
N ASN A 25 -7.79 6.76 14.11
CA ASN A 25 -7.50 6.80 15.54
C ASN A 25 -6.26 7.66 15.86
N LEU A 26 -5.20 7.57 15.04
CA LEU A 26 -4.01 8.41 15.17
C LEU A 26 -4.31 9.89 14.92
N ALA A 27 -5.17 10.20 13.95
CA ALA A 27 -5.59 11.59 13.69
C ALA A 27 -6.37 12.16 14.89
N THR A 28 -7.29 11.40 15.48
CA THR A 28 -8.01 11.78 16.70
C THR A 28 -7.06 12.02 17.86
N ALA A 29 -6.11 11.12 18.11
CA ALA A 29 -5.12 11.27 19.19
C ALA A 29 -4.27 12.55 19.02
N ASN A 30 -3.87 12.88 17.79
CA ASN A 30 -3.16 14.14 17.52
C ASN A 30 -4.02 15.37 17.76
N ALA A 31 -5.31 15.32 17.40
CA ALA A 31 -6.24 16.40 17.70
C ALA A 31 -6.40 16.62 19.22
N ASP A 32 -6.49 15.53 19.99
CA ASP A 32 -6.57 15.58 21.45
C ASP A 32 -5.29 16.17 22.07
N LEU A 33 -4.11 15.77 21.59
CA LEU A 33 -2.83 16.34 22.01
C LEU A 33 -2.77 17.86 21.74
N ASN A 34 -3.14 18.28 20.53
CA ASN A 34 -3.19 19.70 20.17
C ASN A 34 -4.16 20.48 21.07
N GLN A 35 -5.31 19.90 21.40
CA GLN A 35 -6.28 20.50 22.31
C GLN A 35 -5.73 20.61 23.74
N ALA A 36 -5.04 19.58 24.24
CA ALA A 36 -4.39 19.59 25.55
C ALA A 36 -3.33 20.70 25.63
N ASP A 37 -2.54 20.86 24.56
CA ASP A 37 -1.52 21.89 24.44
C ASP A 37 -2.11 23.31 24.44
N GLN A 38 -3.18 23.53 23.67
CA GLN A 38 -3.88 24.81 23.65
C GLN A 38 -4.46 25.16 25.03
N LYS A 39 -5.07 24.18 25.72
CA LYS A 39 -5.61 24.36 27.07
C LYS A 39 -4.52 24.70 28.09
N LEU A 40 -3.37 24.02 28.01
CA LEU A 40 -2.21 24.30 28.87
C LEU A 40 -1.65 25.71 28.62
N LYS A 41 -1.51 26.11 27.35
CA LYS A 41 -1.06 27.46 26.97
C LYS A 41 -2.02 28.54 27.47
N ALA A 42 -3.34 28.32 27.33
CA ALA A 42 -4.36 29.22 27.84
C ALA A 42 -4.31 29.34 29.38
N ALA A 43 -4.15 28.23 30.10
CA ALA A 43 -4.01 28.23 31.56
C ALA A 43 -2.77 29.03 32.02
N ARG A 44 -1.63 28.85 31.34
CA ARG A 44 -0.40 29.63 31.60
C ARG A 44 -0.59 31.12 31.33
N SER A 45 -1.23 31.48 30.23
CA SER A 45 -1.54 32.89 29.90
C SER A 45 -2.46 33.53 30.93
N ARG A 46 -3.51 32.82 31.37
CA ARG A 46 -4.43 33.30 32.42
C ARG A 46 -3.69 33.57 33.73
N LEU A 47 -2.79 32.69 34.16
CA LEU A 47 -1.98 32.90 35.37
C LEU A 47 -1.09 34.15 35.24
N GLY A 48 -0.43 34.34 34.08
CA GLY A 48 0.38 35.52 33.82
C GLY A 48 -0.43 36.83 33.88
N ASN A 49 -1.65 36.83 33.34
CA ASN A 49 -2.53 37.99 33.40
C ASN A 49 -3.01 38.28 34.85
N MET A 50 -3.34 37.25 35.64
CA MET A 50 -3.75 37.43 37.04
C MET A 50 -2.64 38.03 37.92
N THR A 51 -1.37 37.74 37.62
CA THR A 51 -0.23 38.34 38.33
C THR A 51 -0.02 39.82 38.01
N ALA A 52 -0.46 40.31 36.84
CA ALA A 52 -0.29 41.69 36.42
C ALA A 52 -1.35 42.66 36.99
N THR A 53 -2.53 42.16 37.40
CA THR A 53 -3.71 43.00 37.73
C THR A 53 -4.05 43.04 39.24
N SER A 54 -3.32 42.35 40.11
CA SER A 54 -3.81 42.13 41.50
C SER A 54 -3.51 43.29 42.48
N GLY A 55 -4.55 44.09 42.75
CA GLY A 55 -4.70 44.96 43.93
C GLY A 55 -5.69 44.40 44.97
N SER A 56 -5.71 43.07 45.18
CA SER A 56 -6.67 42.35 46.04
C SER A 56 -6.08 41.90 47.38
N ASN A 57 -6.93 41.46 48.31
CA ASN A 57 -6.53 40.84 49.58
C ASN A 57 -5.52 39.69 49.33
N LEU A 58 -4.36 39.77 49.97
CA LEU A 58 -3.22 38.85 49.76
C LEU A 58 -3.60 37.37 49.89
N ALA A 59 -4.50 37.02 50.80
CA ALA A 59 -4.94 35.64 51.01
C ALA A 59 -5.74 35.10 49.80
N VAL A 60 -6.62 35.93 49.23
CA VAL A 60 -7.41 35.58 48.03
C VAL A 60 -6.49 35.44 46.81
N ALA A 61 -5.54 36.37 46.65
CA ALA A 61 -4.55 36.30 45.57
C ALA A 61 -3.64 35.06 45.67
N ALA A 62 -3.29 34.62 46.89
CA ALA A 62 -2.55 33.39 47.10
C ALA A 62 -3.37 32.15 46.73
N ALA A 63 -4.65 32.08 47.16
CA ALA A 63 -5.55 30.98 46.83
C ALA A 63 -5.76 30.84 45.31
N MET A 64 -6.01 31.94 44.61
CA MET A 64 -6.18 31.95 43.15
C MET A 64 -4.92 31.47 42.41
N ARG A 65 -3.73 31.90 42.85
CA ARG A 65 -2.46 31.43 42.26
C ARG A 65 -2.23 29.95 42.48
N ASN A 66 -2.57 29.43 43.66
CA ASN A 66 -2.47 28.00 43.95
C ASN A 66 -3.42 27.18 43.09
N ALA A 67 -4.68 27.61 42.94
CA ALA A 67 -5.65 26.96 42.07
C ALA A 67 -5.19 26.95 40.59
N ALA A 68 -4.67 28.08 40.10
CA ALA A 68 -4.14 28.17 38.74
C ALA A 68 -2.90 27.30 38.52
N ARG A 69 -1.99 27.20 39.51
CA ARG A 69 -0.86 26.27 39.47
C ARG A 69 -1.33 24.82 39.41
N MET A 70 -2.33 24.44 40.20
CA MET A 70 -2.92 23.09 40.16
C MET A 70 -3.51 22.78 38.79
N GLN A 71 -4.24 23.73 38.18
CA GLN A 71 -4.79 23.59 36.83
C GLN A 71 -3.68 23.43 35.76
N ILE A 72 -2.54 24.12 35.92
CA ILE A 72 -1.40 23.96 35.02
C ILE A 72 -0.78 22.57 35.17
N GLN A 73 -0.60 22.08 36.40
CA GLN A 73 -0.06 20.74 36.65
C GLN A 73 -0.97 19.65 36.08
N GLU A 74 -2.28 19.77 36.27
CA GLU A 74 -3.25 18.89 35.62
C GLU A 74 -3.16 18.96 34.08
N GLY A 75 -3.00 20.16 33.53
CA GLY A 75 -2.81 20.35 32.09
C GLY A 75 -1.53 19.70 31.55
N ILE A 76 -0.43 19.73 32.31
CA ILE A 76 0.81 19.02 31.97
C ILE A 76 0.57 17.52 31.96
N ALA A 77 -0.01 16.95 33.02
CA ALA A 77 -0.30 15.53 33.10
C ALA A 77 -1.23 15.05 31.96
N ARG A 78 -2.25 15.85 31.60
CA ARG A 78 -3.13 15.55 30.46
C ARG A 78 -2.37 15.58 29.12
N LYS A 79 -1.43 16.51 28.95
CA LYS A 79 -0.59 16.57 27.76
C LYS A 79 0.29 15.32 27.66
N GLU A 80 1.02 14.99 28.73
CA GLU A 80 1.89 13.80 28.78
C GLU A 80 1.11 12.51 28.47
N TYR A 81 -0.09 12.38 29.03
CA TYR A 81 -0.98 11.28 28.69
C TYR A 81 -1.37 11.26 27.20
N ALA A 82 -1.74 12.40 26.63
CA ALA A 82 -2.08 12.50 25.21
C ALA A 82 -0.87 12.18 24.30
N GLU A 83 0.34 12.57 24.67
CA GLU A 83 1.58 12.22 23.97
C GLU A 83 1.79 10.70 23.96
N ALA A 84 1.64 10.04 25.11
CA ALA A 84 1.74 8.59 25.22
C ALA A 84 0.68 7.87 24.37
N VAL A 85 -0.55 8.39 24.33
CA VAL A 85 -1.63 7.85 23.46
C VAL A 85 -1.27 8.01 21.98
N VAL A 86 -0.75 9.17 21.56
CA VAL A 86 -0.30 9.38 20.17
C VAL A 86 0.79 8.38 19.81
N GLU A 87 1.78 8.17 20.68
CA GLU A 87 2.84 7.19 20.45
C GLU A 87 2.28 5.77 20.27
N GLN A 88 1.35 5.35 21.16
CA GLN A 88 0.69 4.06 21.04
C GLN A 88 -0.07 3.94 19.70
N ARG A 89 -0.92 4.91 19.34
CA ARG A 89 -1.68 4.89 18.08
C ARG A 89 -0.77 4.90 16.86
N GLN A 90 0.37 5.59 16.95
CA GLN A 90 1.38 5.63 15.90
C GLN A 90 2.02 4.26 15.66
N GLN A 91 2.25 3.48 16.72
CA GLN A 91 2.74 2.11 16.63
C GLN A 91 1.67 1.17 16.04
N GLU A 92 0.42 1.30 16.48
CA GLU A 92 -0.73 0.53 15.97
C GLU A 92 -0.91 0.74 14.45
N TRP A 93 -0.91 2.00 13.98
CA TRP A 93 -1.00 2.30 12.55
C TRP A 93 0.19 1.75 11.75
N LYS A 94 1.42 1.89 12.27
CA LYS A 94 2.60 1.28 11.62
C LYS A 94 2.48 -0.24 11.53
N GLY A 95 1.93 -0.88 12.55
CA GLY A 95 1.64 -2.32 12.56
C GLY A 95 0.62 -2.71 11.48
N ALA A 96 -0.52 -2.01 11.44
CA ALA A 96 -1.56 -2.24 10.43
C ALA A 96 -1.05 -2.05 9.00
N LYS A 97 -0.30 -0.96 8.76
CA LYS A 97 0.32 -0.66 7.47
C LYS A 97 1.30 -1.74 7.00
N ARG A 98 2.12 -2.28 7.92
CA ARG A 98 3.03 -3.39 7.59
C ARG A 98 2.26 -4.63 7.14
N LEU A 99 1.18 -4.96 7.83
CA LEU A 99 0.35 -6.12 7.48
C LEU A 99 -0.32 -5.95 6.11
N ALA A 100 -0.86 -4.76 5.81
CA ALA A 100 -1.42 -4.44 4.49
C ALA A 100 -0.35 -4.58 3.39
N ALA A 101 0.81 -3.94 3.57
CA ALA A 101 1.91 -3.96 2.60
C ALA A 101 2.43 -5.39 2.30
N THR A 102 2.42 -6.30 3.28
CA THR A 102 2.80 -7.70 3.02
C THR A 102 1.82 -8.42 2.10
N LEU A 103 0.52 -8.13 2.19
CA LEU A 103 -0.49 -8.72 1.30
C LEU A 103 -0.48 -8.08 -0.08
N GLU A 104 -0.31 -6.76 -0.18
CA GLU A 104 -0.13 -6.05 -1.46
C GLU A 104 1.04 -6.65 -2.26
N LYS A 105 2.15 -6.96 -1.58
CA LYS A 105 3.30 -7.60 -2.24
C LYS A 105 2.96 -8.99 -2.78
N LEU A 106 2.10 -9.75 -2.10
CA LEU A 106 1.65 -11.06 -2.57
C LEU A 106 0.67 -10.94 -3.74
N GLU A 107 -0.23 -9.96 -3.70
CA GLU A 107 -1.14 -9.64 -4.80
C GLU A 107 -0.35 -9.25 -6.05
N ASN A 108 0.64 -8.36 -5.94
CA ASN A 108 1.50 -7.96 -7.05
C ASN A 108 2.22 -9.16 -7.69
N ARG A 109 2.81 -10.05 -6.87
CA ARG A 109 3.45 -11.29 -7.36
C ARG A 109 2.46 -12.23 -8.03
N HIS A 110 1.23 -12.31 -7.52
CA HIS A 110 0.18 -13.10 -8.13
C HIS A 110 -0.17 -12.56 -9.52
N ASN A 111 -0.35 -11.25 -9.65
CA ASN A 111 -0.65 -10.59 -10.91
C ASN A 111 0.49 -10.79 -11.92
N GLU A 112 1.74 -10.63 -11.50
CA GLU A 112 2.92 -10.93 -12.33
C GLU A 112 2.92 -12.39 -12.83
N ALA A 113 2.64 -13.35 -11.94
CA ALA A 113 2.61 -14.77 -12.30
C ALA A 113 1.45 -15.11 -13.25
N VAL A 114 0.28 -14.50 -13.05
CA VAL A 114 -0.89 -14.66 -13.93
C VAL A 114 -0.59 -14.14 -15.34
N LEU A 115 0.02 -12.95 -15.44
CA LEU A 115 0.42 -12.36 -16.71
C LEU A 115 1.48 -13.20 -17.43
N ALA A 116 2.48 -13.70 -16.72
CA ALA A 116 3.51 -14.55 -17.31
C ALA A 116 2.94 -15.87 -17.85
N ASP A 117 2.00 -16.49 -17.14
CA ASP A 117 1.31 -17.70 -17.59
C ASP A 117 0.43 -17.44 -18.83
N ASP A 118 -0.27 -16.30 -18.88
CA ASP A 118 -1.06 -15.92 -20.05
C ASP A 118 -0.17 -15.68 -21.28
N LEU A 119 0.93 -14.93 -21.12
CA LEU A 119 1.92 -14.72 -22.20
C LEU A 119 2.54 -16.04 -22.68
N HIS A 120 2.84 -16.96 -21.76
CA HIS A 120 3.40 -18.26 -22.12
C HIS A 120 2.42 -19.10 -22.94
N LYS A 121 1.14 -19.11 -22.55
CA LYS A 121 0.07 -19.80 -23.30
C LYS A 121 -0.13 -19.20 -24.68
N GLU A 122 -0.11 -17.87 -24.79
CA GLU A 122 -0.18 -17.18 -26.07
C GLU A 122 1.01 -17.57 -26.96
N GLN A 123 2.22 -17.63 -26.41
CA GLN A 123 3.41 -18.03 -27.15
C GLN A 123 3.30 -19.47 -27.68
N ILE A 124 2.83 -20.42 -26.86
CA ILE A 124 2.61 -21.81 -27.29
C ILE A 124 1.65 -21.87 -28.48
N VAL A 125 0.55 -21.11 -28.43
CA VAL A 125 -0.43 -21.06 -29.52
C VAL A 125 0.19 -20.45 -30.79
N LEU A 126 1.00 -19.40 -30.67
CA LEU A 126 1.70 -18.80 -31.80
C LEU A 126 2.70 -19.76 -32.43
N ASP A 127 3.47 -20.48 -31.60
CA ASP A 127 4.44 -21.48 -32.05
C ASP A 127 3.74 -22.65 -32.76
N GLU A 128 2.59 -23.09 -32.23
CA GLU A 128 1.78 -24.13 -32.88
C GLU A 128 1.29 -23.67 -34.26
N ILE A 129 0.73 -22.46 -34.37
CA ILE A 129 0.28 -21.88 -35.64
C ILE A 129 1.44 -21.74 -36.63
N ALA A 130 2.62 -21.32 -36.15
CA ALA A 130 3.82 -21.21 -36.97
C ALA A 130 4.29 -22.58 -37.48
N SER A 131 4.28 -23.60 -36.61
CA SER A 131 4.64 -24.98 -36.98
C SER A 131 3.68 -25.58 -38.02
N GLN A 132 2.37 -25.34 -37.88
CA GLN A 132 1.36 -25.79 -38.85
C GLN A 132 1.55 -25.13 -40.23
N ARG A 133 1.91 -23.85 -40.30
CA ARG A 133 2.19 -23.15 -41.57
C ARG A 133 3.52 -23.57 -42.19
N GLY A 134 4.55 -23.77 -41.37
CA GLY A 134 5.88 -24.20 -41.82
C GLY A 134 5.92 -25.66 -42.28
N SER A 135 5.06 -26.52 -41.71
CA SER A 135 4.93 -27.93 -42.09
C SER A 135 4.02 -28.17 -43.31
N ALA A 136 3.42 -27.11 -43.89
CA ALA A 136 2.79 -27.23 -45.20
C ALA A 136 3.88 -27.69 -46.19
N PRO A 137 3.79 -28.92 -46.75
CA PRO A 137 4.81 -29.41 -47.65
C PRO A 137 4.90 -28.41 -48.79
N ASN A 138 6.09 -27.84 -48.96
CA ASN A 138 6.39 -26.94 -50.05
C ASN A 138 6.25 -27.78 -51.33
N ALA A 139 5.04 -27.80 -51.92
CA ALA A 139 4.69 -28.58 -53.11
C ALA A 139 5.55 -28.21 -54.34
N THR A 140 6.40 -27.19 -54.18
CA THR A 140 7.36 -26.72 -55.17
C THR A 140 8.72 -27.42 -55.11
N ASP A 141 9.07 -28.15 -54.03
CA ASP A 141 10.36 -28.83 -53.90
C ASP A 141 10.34 -30.27 -54.44
N GLY A 142 9.17 -30.94 -54.38
CA GLY A 142 8.95 -32.24 -55.00
C GLY A 142 8.92 -32.21 -56.54
N ALA A 143 8.59 -31.07 -57.15
CA ALA A 143 8.53 -30.92 -58.60
C ALA A 143 9.94 -30.80 -59.24
N LYS A 144 10.89 -30.16 -58.57
CA LYS A 144 12.28 -29.99 -59.07
C LYS A 144 13.09 -31.29 -59.03
N THR A 145 12.75 -32.20 -58.12
CA THR A 145 13.44 -33.49 -57.98
C THR A 145 12.96 -34.51 -59.01
N LYS A 146 11.69 -34.43 -59.45
CA LYS A 146 11.17 -35.25 -60.56
C LYS A 146 11.71 -34.81 -61.92
N LEU A 147 11.77 -33.50 -62.19
CA LEU A 147 12.32 -32.97 -63.45
C LEU A 147 13.80 -33.33 -63.66
N ARG A 148 14.60 -33.38 -62.58
CA ARG A 148 16.02 -33.80 -62.67
C ARG A 148 16.23 -35.31 -62.85
N HIS A 149 15.25 -36.16 -62.56
CA HIS A 149 15.36 -37.60 -62.83
C HIS A 149 14.93 -37.95 -64.27
N GLU A 150 13.89 -37.28 -64.80
CA GLU A 150 13.45 -37.46 -66.19
C GLU A 150 14.47 -36.95 -67.23
N GLU A 151 15.19 -35.85 -66.94
CA GLU A 151 16.27 -35.37 -67.82
C GLU A 151 17.47 -36.32 -67.90
N ILE A 152 17.73 -37.14 -66.86
CA ILE A 152 18.85 -38.09 -66.85
C ILE A 152 18.49 -39.40 -67.57
N GLU A 153 17.23 -39.83 -67.54
CA GLU A 153 16.79 -41.01 -68.30
C GLU A 153 16.68 -40.74 -69.81
N THR A 154 16.35 -39.51 -70.21
CA THR A 154 16.24 -39.15 -71.64
C THR A 154 17.60 -39.13 -72.35
N VAL A 155 18.71 -38.90 -71.62
CA VAL A 155 20.07 -38.89 -72.18
C VAL A 155 20.66 -40.31 -72.30
N ARG A 156 20.08 -41.32 -71.66
CA ARG A 156 20.56 -42.72 -71.69
C ARG A 156 19.84 -43.62 -72.72
N GLY A 157 18.83 -43.09 -73.43
CA GLY A 157 17.98 -43.85 -74.37
C GLY A 157 18.36 -43.77 -75.86
N HIS A 158 19.47 -43.11 -76.24
CA HIS A 158 19.94 -43.05 -77.62
C HIS A 158 21.33 -43.65 -77.78
N GLN A 159 21.40 -44.98 -77.89
CA GLN A 159 22.38 -45.73 -78.69
C GLN A 159 21.69 -46.92 -79.34
#